data_AF-A0A151X0K5-F1
#
_entry.id   AF-A0A151X0K5-F1
#
_cell.length_a   1.000
_cell.length_b   1.000
_cell.length_c   1.000
_cell.angle_alpha   90.00
_cell.angle_beta   90.00
_cell.angle_gamma   90.00
#
_symmetry.space_group_name_H-M   'P 1'
#
loop_
_entity.id
_entity.type
_entity.pdbx_description
1 polymer ?
#
loop_
_entity_poly.entity_id
_entity_poly.type
_entity_poly.pdbx_seq_one_letter_code
_entity_poly.pdbx_strand_id
1 'polypeptide(L)'
;IQSLRKRLKQRDDKIKDLEECLKKKKTEEKSDSMKMIKDAINKYICEERKELFLHEFANNETGITKKTYSEYMRQFAAAVYYHSPKVYKILKKLITLPTTNTASKWLIDFNQDPHFVEEIK
;
A
#
# COMPACT_ATOMS: atom_id res chain seq x y z
N ILE A 1 -7.52 33.74 -42.29
CA ILE A 1 -8.26 32.82 -41.37
C ILE A 1 -7.60 31.43 -41.30
N GLN A 2 -7.32 30.74 -42.41
CA GLN A 2 -6.69 29.40 -42.39
C GLN A 2 -5.28 29.38 -41.75
N SER A 3 -4.45 30.38 -42.00
CA SER A 3 -3.10 30.49 -41.40
C SER A 3 -3.13 30.62 -39.87
N LEU A 4 -4.10 31.36 -39.32
CA LEU A 4 -4.31 31.51 -37.88
C LEU A 4 -4.80 30.20 -37.25
N ARG A 5 -5.73 29.50 -37.90
CA ARG A 5 -6.20 28.16 -37.44
C ARG A 5 -5.05 27.14 -37.41
N LYS A 6 -4.17 27.17 -38.41
CA LYS A 6 -2.97 26.30 -38.44
C LYS A 6 -2.00 26.62 -37.30
N ARG A 7 -1.75 27.90 -37.02
CA ARG A 7 -0.90 28.32 -35.88
C ARG A 7 -1.52 27.98 -34.53
N LEU A 8 -2.84 28.07 -34.39
CA LEU A 8 -3.55 27.66 -33.18
C LEU A 8 -3.39 26.16 -32.94
N LYS A 9 -3.68 25.34 -33.95
CA LYS A 9 -3.50 23.88 -33.89
C LYS A 9 -2.07 23.47 -33.52
N GLN A 10 -1.06 24.10 -34.13
CA GLN A 10 0.35 23.85 -33.79
C GLN A 10 0.70 24.18 -32.33
N ARG A 11 0.02 25.16 -31.72
CA ARG A 11 0.20 25.48 -30.30
C ARG A 11 -0.50 24.46 -29.41
N ASP A 12 -1.72 24.06 -29.76
CA ASP A 12 -2.48 23.04 -29.03
C ASP A 12 -1.72 21.70 -29.04
N ASP A 13 -1.17 21.32 -30.19
CA ASP A 13 -0.35 20.12 -30.34
C ASP A 13 0.91 20.20 -29.45
N LYS A 14 1.60 21.35 -29.42
CA LYS A 14 2.75 21.57 -28.52
C LYS A 14 2.39 21.52 -27.04
N ILE A 15 1.24 22.08 -26.66
CA ILE A 15 0.76 22.04 -25.28
C ILE A 15 0.51 20.59 -24.87
N LYS A 16 -0.16 19.82 -25.73
CA LYS A 16 -0.43 18.40 -25.50
C LYS A 16 0.85 17.58 -25.35
N ASP A 17 1.86 17.82 -26.19
CA ASP A 17 3.17 17.15 -26.08
C ASP A 17 3.88 17.46 -24.76
N LEU A 18 3.80 18.73 -24.31
CA LEU A 18 4.38 19.16 -23.03
C LEU A 18 3.63 18.54 -21.84
N GLU A 19 2.31 18.44 -21.90
CA GLU A 19 1.50 17.76 -20.90
C GLU A 19 1.87 16.28 -20.79
N GLU A 20 2.10 15.61 -21.93
CA GLU A 20 2.52 14.21 -21.95
C GLU A 20 3.94 14.04 -21.35
N CYS A 21 4.88 14.93 -21.71
CA CYS A 21 6.22 14.94 -21.13
C CYS A 21 6.20 15.15 -19.60
N LEU A 22 5.37 16.08 -19.12
CA LEU A 22 5.18 16.33 -17.69
C LEU A 22 4.62 15.10 -16.98
N LYS A 23 3.68 14.40 -17.61
CA LYS A 23 3.09 13.17 -17.06
C LYS A 23 4.13 12.05 -16.96
N LYS A 24 5.00 11.90 -17.96
CA LYS A 24 6.11 10.93 -17.94
C LYS A 24 7.09 11.24 -16.82
N LYS A 25 7.58 12.48 -16.72
CA LYS A 25 8.50 12.90 -15.64
C LYS A 25 7.92 12.68 -14.24
N LYS A 26 6.67 13.06 -14.00
CA LYS A 26 5.99 12.81 -12.71
C LYS A 26 5.93 11.32 -12.36
N THR A 27 5.78 10.46 -13.38
CA THR A 27 5.73 9.01 -13.18
C THR A 27 7.11 8.44 -12.86
N GLU A 28 8.14 8.91 -13.56
CA GLU A 28 9.55 8.56 -13.34
C GLU A 28 10.04 9.00 -11.95
N GLU A 29 9.84 10.27 -11.57
CA GLU A 29 10.20 10.80 -10.25
C GLU A 29 9.51 10.03 -9.11
N LYS A 30 8.24 9.64 -9.30
CA LYS A 30 7.51 8.82 -8.36
C LYS A 30 8.11 7.42 -8.25
N SER A 31 8.47 6.80 -9.36
CA SER A 31 9.12 5.48 -9.41
C SER A 31 10.48 5.49 -8.70
N ASP A 32 11.30 6.52 -8.92
CA ASP A 32 12.61 6.66 -8.30
C ASP A 32 12.49 6.88 -6.79
N SER A 33 11.58 7.76 -6.36
CA SER A 33 11.28 7.97 -4.95
C SER A 33 10.78 6.69 -4.28
N MET A 34 9.93 5.92 -4.97
CA MET A 34 9.41 4.65 -4.49
C MET A 34 10.55 3.63 -4.26
N LYS A 35 11.49 3.56 -5.20
CA LYS A 35 12.66 2.68 -5.09
C LYS A 35 13.56 3.08 -3.92
N MET A 36 13.84 4.37 -3.76
CA MET A 36 14.65 4.87 -2.64
C MET A 36 14.04 4.55 -1.28
N ILE A 37 12.73 4.72 -1.11
CA ILE A 37 12.03 4.39 0.15
C ILE A 37 12.12 2.89 0.42
N LYS A 38 11.90 2.04 -0.59
CA LYS A 38 12.01 0.59 -0.44
C LYS A 38 13.42 0.16 -0.03
N ASP A 39 14.45 0.74 -0.65
CA ASP A 39 15.85 0.47 -0.32
C ASP A 39 16.20 0.94 1.10
N ALA A 40 15.66 2.08 1.53
CA ALA A 40 15.81 2.56 2.91
C ALA A 40 15.15 1.62 3.93
N ILE A 41 13.93 1.14 3.65
CA ILE A 41 13.26 0.13 4.50
C ILE A 41 14.14 -1.13 4.60
N ASN A 42 14.67 -1.60 3.47
CA ASN A 42 15.51 -2.79 3.44
C ASN A 42 16.83 -2.65 4.20
N LYS A 43 17.38 -1.43 4.27
CA LYS A 43 18.68 -1.15 4.88
C LYS A 43 18.61 -0.82 6.37
N TYR A 44 17.58 -0.09 6.80
CA TYR A 44 17.55 0.51 8.13
C TYR A 44 16.49 -0.10 9.07
N ILE A 45 15.51 -0.82 8.54
CA ILE A 45 14.47 -1.45 9.36
C ILE A 45 14.86 -2.90 9.63
N CYS A 46 14.74 -3.31 10.90
CA CYS A 46 14.98 -4.69 11.32
C CYS A 46 13.95 -5.64 10.70
N GLU A 47 14.36 -6.89 10.45
CA GLU A 47 13.56 -7.88 9.70
C GLU A 47 12.18 -8.10 10.32
N GLU A 48 12.05 -8.08 11.66
CA GLU A 48 10.80 -8.35 12.37
C GLU A 48 9.72 -7.28 12.12
N ARG A 49 10.13 -6.06 11.73
CA ARG A 49 9.21 -4.95 11.46
C ARG A 49 9.15 -4.59 9.99
N LYS A 50 10.10 -5.05 9.20
CA LYS A 50 10.26 -4.73 7.78
C LYS A 50 9.00 -5.01 6.99
N GLU A 51 8.32 -6.12 7.28
CA GLU A 51 7.12 -6.52 6.57
C GLU A 51 5.94 -5.57 6.80
N LEU A 52 5.80 -4.97 8.00
CA LEU A 52 4.79 -3.93 8.26
C LEU A 52 4.99 -2.72 7.35
N PHE A 53 6.24 -2.25 7.22
CA PHE A 53 6.56 -1.08 6.40
C PHE A 53 6.42 -1.37 4.91
N LEU A 54 6.91 -2.53 4.44
CA LEU A 54 6.76 -2.94 3.05
C LEU A 54 5.29 -3.14 2.67
N HIS A 55 4.49 -3.71 3.58
CA HIS A 55 3.06 -3.87 3.38
C HIS A 55 2.34 -2.52 3.29
N GLU A 56 2.62 -1.59 4.21
CA GLU A 56 2.05 -0.25 4.17
C GLU A 56 2.41 0.42 2.85
N PHE A 57 3.69 0.37 2.48
CA PHE A 57 4.21 0.95 1.26
C PHE A 57 3.55 0.39 -0.01
N ALA A 58 3.30 -0.92 -0.07
CA ALA A 58 2.63 -1.57 -1.20
C ALA A 58 1.13 -1.26 -1.28
N ASN A 59 0.48 -0.97 -0.16
CA ASN A 59 -0.98 -0.83 -0.07
C ASN A 59 -1.47 0.60 0.22
N ASN A 60 -0.57 1.58 0.40
CA ASN A 60 -0.92 2.96 0.73
C ASN A 60 -1.77 3.63 -0.37
N GLU A 61 -1.46 3.36 -1.65
CA GLU A 61 -2.19 3.92 -2.79
C GLU A 61 -3.24 2.96 -3.38
N THR A 62 -3.32 1.75 -2.85
CA THR A 62 -4.19 0.71 -3.36
C THR A 62 -5.57 0.84 -2.73
N GLY A 63 -6.62 0.93 -3.56
CA GLY A 63 -8.01 0.95 -3.10
C GLY A 63 -8.34 -0.28 -2.24
N ILE A 64 -9.28 -0.14 -1.29
CA ILE A 64 -9.60 -1.15 -0.26
C ILE A 64 -9.80 -2.56 -0.83
N THR A 65 -10.40 -2.69 -2.01
CA THR A 65 -10.73 -3.97 -2.66
C THR A 65 -9.54 -4.67 -3.33
N LYS A 66 -8.42 -3.97 -3.53
CA LYS A 66 -7.22 -4.49 -4.21
C LYS A 66 -6.05 -4.73 -3.27
N LYS A 67 -6.24 -4.50 -1.96
CA LYS A 67 -5.18 -4.67 -0.97
C LYS A 67 -4.85 -6.15 -0.81
N THR A 68 -3.57 -6.48 -0.94
CA THR A 68 -3.06 -7.85 -0.73
C THR A 68 -2.32 -7.89 0.59
N TYR A 69 -2.66 -8.89 1.42
CA TYR A 69 -2.06 -9.10 2.73
C TYR A 69 -1.21 -10.36 2.68
N SER A 70 0.06 -10.24 3.05
CA SER A 70 0.95 -11.39 3.25
C SER A 70 0.49 -12.24 4.43
N GLU A 71 1.01 -13.46 4.54
CA GLU A 71 0.69 -14.37 5.64
C GLU A 71 1.01 -13.77 7.01
N TYR A 72 2.20 -13.17 7.16
CA TYR A 72 2.59 -12.44 8.37
C TYR A 72 1.57 -11.35 8.72
N MET A 73 1.12 -10.55 7.75
CA MET A 73 0.14 -9.49 8.00
C MET A 73 -1.23 -10.05 8.39
N ARG A 74 -1.59 -11.24 7.88
CA ARG A 74 -2.81 -11.94 8.28
C ARG A 74 -2.73 -12.43 9.72
N GLN A 75 -1.61 -13.04 10.09
CA GLN A 75 -1.33 -13.51 11.45
C GLN A 75 -1.28 -12.34 12.44
N PHE A 76 -0.54 -11.27 12.11
CA PHE A 76 -0.49 -10.03 12.90
C PHE A 76 -1.89 -9.44 13.13
N ALA A 77 -2.69 -9.31 12.07
CA ALA A 77 -4.04 -8.78 12.19
C ALA A 77 -4.94 -9.66 13.08
N ALA A 78 -4.85 -10.99 12.93
CA ALA A 78 -5.62 -11.94 13.74
C ALA A 78 -5.20 -11.89 15.22
N ALA A 79 -3.89 -11.91 15.51
CA ALA A 79 -3.34 -11.86 16.86
C ALA A 79 -3.73 -10.55 17.58
N VAL A 80 -3.55 -9.41 16.94
CA VAL A 80 -3.93 -8.11 17.51
C VAL A 80 -5.43 -8.04 17.78
N TYR A 81 -6.25 -8.56 16.85
CA TYR A 81 -7.69 -8.61 17.02
C TYR A 81 -8.10 -9.53 18.18
N TYR A 82 -7.44 -10.69 18.33
CA TYR A 82 -7.66 -11.64 19.42
C TYR A 82 -7.38 -11.02 20.79
N HIS A 83 -6.20 -10.39 20.97
CA HIS A 83 -5.84 -9.79 22.26
C HIS A 83 -6.66 -8.55 22.60
N SER A 84 -6.92 -7.67 21.63
CA SER A 84 -7.70 -6.45 21.88
C SER A 84 -8.36 -5.90 20.62
N PRO A 85 -9.66 -6.18 20.41
CA PRO A 85 -10.43 -5.56 19.34
C PRO A 85 -10.46 -4.03 19.41
N LYS A 86 -10.29 -3.45 20.61
CA LYS A 86 -10.20 -1.99 20.81
C LYS A 86 -8.91 -1.43 20.21
N VAL A 87 -7.77 -2.04 20.53
CA VAL A 87 -6.46 -1.66 19.98
C VAL A 87 -6.45 -1.86 18.47
N TYR A 88 -7.02 -2.97 17.98
CA TYR A 88 -7.16 -3.22 16.55
C TYR A 88 -7.89 -2.08 15.82
N LYS A 89 -9.01 -1.60 16.36
CA LYS A 89 -9.76 -0.48 15.78
C LYS A 89 -8.97 0.83 15.75
N ILE A 90 -8.08 1.05 16.72
CA ILE A 90 -7.20 2.21 16.77
C ILE A 90 -6.11 2.07 15.70
N LEU A 91 -5.41 0.93 15.69
CA LEU A 91 -4.35 0.65 14.73
C LEU A 91 -4.82 0.72 13.28
N LYS A 92 -6.04 0.26 12.99
CA LYS A 92 -6.64 0.34 11.65
C LYS A 92 -6.79 1.79 11.13
N LYS A 93 -6.76 2.79 12.01
CA LYS A 93 -6.75 4.21 11.61
C LYS A 93 -5.35 4.72 11.26
N LEU A 94 -4.31 4.03 11.71
CA LEU A 94 -2.91 4.44 11.59
C LEU A 94 -2.16 3.65 10.51
N ILE A 95 -2.51 2.37 10.34
CA ILE A 95 -1.89 1.45 9.40
C ILE A 95 -2.95 0.71 8.59
N THR A 96 -2.54 0.24 7.42
CA THR A 96 -3.34 -0.58 6.54
C THR A 96 -3.59 -1.94 7.16
N LEU A 97 -4.77 -2.11 7.75
CA LEU A 97 -5.26 -3.36 8.30
C LEU A 97 -6.57 -3.78 7.62
N PRO A 98 -6.85 -5.09 7.58
CA PRO A 98 -8.08 -5.60 6.99
C PRO A 98 -9.29 -5.18 7.84
N THR A 99 -10.49 -5.43 7.31
CA THR A 99 -11.71 -5.18 8.10
C THR A 99 -11.76 -6.09 9.32
N THR A 100 -12.48 -5.68 10.38
CA THR A 100 -12.67 -6.51 11.58
C THR A 100 -13.30 -7.85 11.24
N ASN A 101 -14.22 -7.89 10.26
CA ASN A 101 -14.82 -9.13 9.78
C ASN A 101 -13.78 -10.04 9.13
N THR A 102 -12.87 -9.47 8.33
CA THR A 102 -11.78 -10.22 7.71
C THR A 102 -10.80 -10.75 8.76
N ALA A 103 -10.39 -9.93 9.72
CA ALA A 103 -9.51 -10.35 10.83
C ALA A 103 -10.17 -11.46 11.66
N SER A 104 -11.47 -11.35 11.95
CA SER A 104 -12.23 -12.38 12.65
C SER A 104 -12.29 -13.70 11.86
N LYS A 105 -12.42 -13.65 10.53
CA LYS A 105 -12.39 -14.85 9.70
C LYS A 105 -11.01 -15.51 9.72
N TRP A 106 -9.95 -14.72 9.56
CA TRP A 106 -8.59 -15.26 9.63
C TRP A 106 -8.27 -15.84 11.00
N LEU A 107 -8.76 -15.23 12.08
CA LEU A 107 -8.63 -15.81 13.42
C LEU A 107 -9.31 -17.18 13.53
N ILE A 108 -10.47 -17.38 12.89
CA ILE A 108 -11.12 -18.70 12.84
C ILE A 108 -10.25 -19.69 12.06
N ASP A 109 -9.71 -19.27 10.91
CA ASP A 109 -8.82 -20.11 10.10
C ASP A 109 -7.57 -20.51 10.89
N PHE A 110 -6.93 -19.57 11.59
CA PHE A 110 -5.72 -19.84 12.37
C PHE A 110 -5.98 -20.52 13.72
N ASN A 111 -7.17 -20.40 14.31
CA ASN A 111 -7.53 -21.17 15.51
C ASN A 111 -7.60 -22.69 15.25
N GLN A 112 -7.71 -23.09 13.97
CA GLN A 112 -7.59 -24.49 13.58
C GLN A 112 -6.14 -24.95 13.48
N ASP A 113 -5.17 -24.03 13.56
CA ASP A 113 -3.75 -24.32 13.65
C ASP A 113 -3.30 -24.29 15.12
N PRO A 114 -2.95 -25.45 15.72
CA PRO A 114 -2.52 -25.52 17.11
C PRO A 114 -1.28 -24.67 17.42
N HIS A 115 -0.36 -24.54 16.46
CA HIS A 115 0.92 -23.84 16.66
C HIS A 115 0.70 -22.33 16.80
N PHE A 116 -0.22 -21.77 16.00
CA PHE A 116 -0.57 -20.35 16.08
C PHE A 116 -1.18 -20.00 17.45
N VAL A 117 -2.07 -20.84 17.95
CA VAL A 117 -2.78 -20.61 19.22
C VAL A 117 -1.83 -20.73 20.42
N GLU A 118 -0.79 -21.56 20.35
CA GLU A 118 0.25 -21.66 21.39
C GLU A 118 1.14 -20.42 21.45
N GLU A 119 1.50 -19.83 20.31
CA GLU A 119 2.36 -18.63 20.26
C GLU A 119 1.66 -17.35 20.72
N ILE A 120 0.33 -17.24 20.59
CA ILE A 120 -0.43 -16.04 20.96
C ILE A 120 -1.16 -16.15 22.32
N LYS A 121 -1.02 -17.26 23.05
CA LYS A 121 -1.57 -17.41 24.41
C LYS A 121 -0.60 -16.89 25.46
#